data_AF-A0A848YB66-F1
#
_entry.id   AF-A0A848YB66-F1
#
_cell.length_a   1.000
_cell.length_b   1.000
_cell.length_c   1.000
_cell.angle_alpha   90.00
_cell.angle_beta   90.00
_cell.angle_gamma   90.00
#
_symmetry.space_group_name_H-M   'P 1'
#
loop_
_entity.id
_entity.type
_entity.pdbx_description
1 polymer ?
#
loop_
_entity_poly.entity_id
_entity_poly.type
_entity_poly.pdbx_seq_one_letter_code
_entity_poly.pdbx_strand_id
1 'polypeptide(L)' 'MSESATSTVHIDNDRTRVTEWRFAKRGAKTGWHRHEYDYVIVPLVDGTLSIEGP' A
#
# COMPACT_ATOMS: atom_id res chain seq x y z
N MET A 1 15.64 -11.77 -4.75
CA MET A 1 14.79 -11.81 -3.53
C MET A 1 13.80 -10.66 -3.62
N SER A 2 12.49 -10.93 -3.54
CA SER A 2 11.48 -9.86 -3.56
C SER A 2 11.59 -9.04 -2.28
N GLU A 3 11.63 -7.73 -2.41
CA GLU A 3 11.70 -6.81 -1.26
C GLU A 3 10.29 -6.48 -0.76
N SER A 4 10.12 -6.27 0.55
CA SER A 4 8.82 -5.86 1.09
C SER A 4 8.61 -4.37 0.87
N ALA A 5 7.38 -3.97 0.54
CA ALA A 5 7.00 -2.57 0.58
C ALA A 5 7.04 -2.06 2.03
N THR A 6 7.38 -0.78 2.21
CA THR A 6 7.38 -0.13 3.53
C THR A 6 6.08 0.63 3.70
N SER A 7 5.40 0.44 4.83
CA SER A 7 4.24 1.23 5.22
C SER A 7 4.61 2.27 6.28
N THR A 8 4.00 3.44 6.20
CA THR A 8 4.08 4.49 7.21
C THR A 8 2.68 5.01 7.48
N VAL A 9 2.23 4.90 8.73
CA VAL A 9 0.92 5.42 9.13
C VAL A 9 1.08 6.90 9.49
N HIS A 10 0.42 7.76 8.72
CA HIS A 10 0.43 9.22 8.92
C HIS A 10 -0.68 9.67 9.86
N ILE A 11 -1.85 9.04 9.75
CA ILE A 11 -3.04 9.33 10.58
C ILE A 11 -3.65 7.99 11.00
N ASP A 12 -3.99 7.85 12.27
CA ASP A 12 -4.84 6.77 12.79
C ASP A 12 -5.73 7.37 13.90
N ASN A 13 -7.01 7.54 13.61
CA ASN A 13 -7.98 8.09 14.55
C ASN A 13 -9.36 7.46 14.32
N ASP A 14 -10.33 7.84 15.16
CA ASP A 14 -11.69 7.27 15.15
C ASP A 14 -12.45 7.43 13.82
N ARG A 15 -11.98 8.27 12.90
CA ARG A 15 -12.63 8.54 11.62
C ARG A 15 -11.91 7.92 10.44
N THR A 16 -10.58 7.87 10.45
CA THR A 16 -9.81 7.45 9.29
C THR A 16 -8.40 6.98 9.65
N ARG A 17 -7.86 6.12 8.80
CA ARG A 17 -6.46 5.74 8.78
C ARG A 17 -5.85 6.10 7.43
N VAL A 18 -4.74 6.84 7.46
CA VAL A 18 -3.96 7.20 6.27
C VAL A 18 -2.60 6.52 6.36
N THR A 19 -2.36 5.59 5.43
CA THR A 19 -1.10 4.85 5.33
C THR A 19 -0.44 5.14 4.00
N GLU A 20 0.78 5.67 4.02
CA GLU A 20 1.66 5.72 2.85
C GLU A 20 2.27 4.34 2.64
N TRP A 21 2.28 3.88 1.38
CA TRP A 21 3.02 2.71 0.95
C TRP A 21 4.13 3.10 -0.01
N ARG A 22 5.35 2.65 0.30
CA ARG A 22 6.54 2.89 -0.50
C ARG A 22 7.08 1.59 -1.09
N PHE A 23 7.15 1.55 -2.41
CA PHE A 23 7.72 0.45 -3.18
C PHE A 23 9.09 0.87 -3.71
N ALA A 24 10.16 0.49 -3.00
CA ALA A 24 11.51 1.00 -3.28
C ALA A 24 12.05 0.61 -4.67
N LYS A 25 11.63 -0.54 -5.21
CA LYS A 25 12.04 -1.03 -6.54
C LYS A 25 10.99 -1.92 -7.16
N ARG A 26 11.12 -2.20 -8.46
CA ARG A 26 10.26 -3.13 -9.19
C ARG A 26 10.27 -4.52 -8.53
N GLY A 27 9.09 -5.08 -8.32
CA GLY A 27 8.91 -6.36 -7.64
C GLY A 27 8.88 -6.27 -6.11
N ALA A 28 8.97 -5.07 -5.53
CA ALA A 28 8.58 -4.88 -4.14
C ALA A 28 7.07 -5.14 -3.97
N LYS A 29 6.65 -5.71 -2.84
CA LYS A 29 5.25 -6.11 -2.64
C LYS A 29 4.78 -5.90 -1.20
N THR A 30 3.49 -5.63 -1.04
CA THR A 30 2.79 -5.62 0.27
C THR A 30 2.63 -7.01 0.85
N GLY A 31 2.75 -8.04 0.01
CA GLY A 31 2.35 -9.40 0.36
C GLY A 31 0.84 -9.59 0.29
N TRP A 32 0.40 -10.83 0.50
CA TRP A 32 -1.01 -11.19 0.59
C TRP A 32 -1.63 -10.57 1.85
N HIS A 33 -2.72 -9.87 1.68
CA HIS A 33 -3.46 -9.24 2.77
C HIS A 33 -4.93 -9.12 2.39
N ARG A 34 -5.79 -8.94 3.41
CA ARG A 34 -7.20 -8.64 3.22
C ARG A 34 -7.43 -7.17 3.49
N HIS A 35 -8.28 -6.53 2.69
CA HIS A 35 -8.74 -5.17 2.98
C HIS A 35 -9.78 -5.23 4.10
N GLU A 36 -9.46 -4.61 5.23
CA GLU A 36 -10.34 -4.58 6.42
C GLU A 36 -11.43 -3.49 6.32
N TYR A 37 -11.21 -2.49 5.48
CA TYR A 37 -12.08 -1.33 5.29
C TYR A 37 -12.27 -1.05 3.81
N ASP A 38 -13.36 -0.37 3.47
CA ASP A 38 -13.45 0.38 2.22
C ASP A 38 -12.40 1.50 2.26
N TYR A 39 -11.71 1.71 1.15
CA TYR A 39 -10.60 2.65 1.10
C TYR A 39 -10.45 3.27 -0.29
N VAL A 40 -9.68 4.34 -0.33
CA VAL A 40 -9.28 5.02 -1.56
C VAL A 40 -7.77 4.98 -1.71
N ILE A 41 -7.29 4.93 -2.94
CA ILE A 41 -5.87 5.08 -3.27
C ILE A 41 -5.63 6.48 -3.82
N VAL A 42 -4.61 7.15 -3.27
CA VAL A 42 -4.12 8.44 -3.77
C VAL A 42 -2.68 8.24 -4.27
N PRO A 43 -2.45 8.16 -5.59
CA PRO A 43 -1.10 8.05 -6.13
C PRO A 43 -0.29 9.32 -5.83
N LEU A 44 0.92 9.16 -5.29
CA LEU A 44 1.85 10.29 -5.05
C LEU A 44 2.77 10.56 -6.25
N VAL A 45 2.95 9.56 -7.11
CA VAL A 45 3.77 9.61 -8.33
C VAL A 45 3.13 8.74 -9.41
N ASP A 46 3.45 9.01 -10.67
CA ASP A 46 3.05 8.17 -11.79
C ASP A 46 3.78 6.82 -11.78
N GLY A 47 3.11 5.76 -12.25
CA GLY A 47 3.73 4.45 -12.38
C GLY A 47 2.74 3.32 -12.66
N THR A 48 3.27 2.10 -12.72
CA THR A 48 2.46 0.88 -12.87
C THR A 48 2.56 0.05 -11.61
N LEU A 49 1.41 -0.24 -11.00
CA LEU A 49 1.30 -1.11 -9.83
C LEU A 49 0.66 -2.44 -10.25
N SER A 50 1.35 -3.55 -10.01
CA SER A 50 0.80 -4.89 -10.21
C SER A 50 -0.18 -5.24 -9.10
N ILE A 51 -1.33 -5.79 -9.47
CA ILE A 51 -2.37 -6.24 -8.54
C ILE A 51 -2.64 -7.71 -8.82
N GLU A 52 -2.60 -8.52 -7.78
CA GLU A 52 -2.94 -9.94 -7.80
C GLU A 52 -4.03 -10.14 -6.75
N GLY A 53 -5.15 -10.72 -7.18
CA GLY A 53 -6.28 -11.07 -6.31
C GLY A 53 -6.50 -12.59 -6.29
N PRO A 54 -7.51 -13.07 -5.55
CA PRO A 54 -8.05 -14.40 -5.78
C PRO A 54 -8.57 -14.58 -7.22
#